data_AF-A0A7Y2FXY5-F1
#
_entry.id   AF-A0A7Y2FXY5-F1
#
_cell.length_a   1.000
_cell.length_b   1.000
_cell.length_c   1.000
_cell.angle_alpha   90.00
_cell.angle_beta   90.00
_cell.angle_gamma   90.00
#
_symmetry.space_group_name_H-M   'P 1'
#
loop_
_entity.id
_entity.type
_entity.pdbx_description
1 polymer ?
#
loop_
_entity_poly.entity_id
_entity_poly.type
_entity_poly.pdbx_seq_one_letter_code
_entity_poly.pdbx_strand_id
1 'polypeptide(L)'
;MGEFTSRTRAQESRAAIERIYIAMRHLFIRGSYKPMGVSGEALRKSLITLSPEIYGSIADEEKVEVNGLLYVMERLPQGIEECRYIRMVSREGLDNSHFKVITPPKRVRNCYRVDDEQMFIEMTRGRSDIYDILTHLTFIYNEAEKIRRNSLNLRGEPNQDWQKLEELVLGDGSKKIKDEQAYAYLSSILGRTYDE
;
A
#
# COMPACT_ATOMS: atom_id res chain seq x y z
N MET A 1 -5.58 26.73 34.86
CA MET A 1 -5.20 26.17 33.53
C MET A 1 -4.87 24.71 33.74
N GLY A 2 -5.68 23.80 33.22
CA GLY A 2 -5.42 22.36 33.36
C GLY A 2 -4.22 21.98 32.49
N GLU A 3 -3.22 21.32 33.08
CA GLU A 3 -2.15 20.68 32.34
C GLU A 3 -2.75 19.62 31.41
N PHE A 4 -2.71 19.86 30.11
CA PHE A 4 -2.93 18.82 29.12
C PHE A 4 -1.74 17.85 29.21
N THR A 5 -1.91 16.78 29.98
CA THR A 5 -0.97 15.66 30.00
C THR A 5 -0.97 15.01 28.62
N SER A 6 0.11 15.19 27.86
CA SER A 6 0.28 14.53 26.56
C SER A 6 0.25 13.02 26.79
N ARG A 7 -0.52 12.30 25.97
CA ARG A 7 -0.59 10.84 26.05
C ARG A 7 0.79 10.24 25.82
N THR A 8 1.10 9.16 26.52
CA THR A 8 2.33 8.42 26.29
C THR A 8 2.24 7.64 24.97
N ARG A 9 3.38 7.37 24.33
CA ARG A 9 3.44 6.55 23.10
C ARG A 9 2.72 5.20 23.23
N ALA A 10 2.81 4.59 24.41
CA ALA A 10 2.13 3.34 24.72
C ALA A 10 0.59 3.50 24.74
N GLN A 11 0.08 4.60 25.31
CA GLN A 11 -1.34 4.90 25.30
C GLN A 11 -1.86 5.18 23.87
N GLU A 12 -1.09 5.91 23.06
CA GLU A 12 -1.43 6.17 21.67
C GLU A 12 -1.47 4.89 20.83
N SER A 13 -0.49 4.01 21.02
CA SER A 13 -0.40 2.73 20.31
C SER A 13 -1.59 1.83 20.67
N ARG A 14 -1.95 1.73 21.97
CA ARG A 14 -3.13 0.97 22.41
C ARG A 14 -4.42 1.53 21.79
N ALA A 15 -4.60 2.84 21.85
CA ALA A 15 -5.78 3.49 21.26
C ALA A 15 -5.82 3.31 19.73
N ALA A 16 -4.67 3.31 19.05
CA ALA A 16 -4.60 3.05 17.61
C ALA A 16 -4.99 1.61 17.27
N ILE A 17 -4.51 0.62 18.04
CA ILE A 17 -4.89 -0.79 17.87
C ILE A 17 -6.40 -0.97 18.03
N GLU A 18 -7.01 -0.37 19.07
CA GLU A 18 -8.45 -0.43 19.29
C GLU A 18 -9.22 0.20 18.12
N ARG A 19 -8.79 1.36 17.63
CA ARG A 19 -9.41 2.01 16.46
C ARG A 19 -9.29 1.18 15.19
N ILE A 20 -8.14 0.56 14.94
CA ILE A 20 -7.93 -0.37 13.82
C ILE A 20 -8.92 -1.53 13.91
N TYR A 21 -9.01 -2.17 15.09
CA TYR A 21 -9.90 -3.29 15.31
C TYR A 21 -11.37 -2.93 15.07
N ILE A 22 -11.82 -1.80 15.62
CA ILE A 22 -13.19 -1.30 15.42
C ILE A 22 -13.45 -0.99 13.93
N ALA A 23 -12.55 -0.26 13.27
CA ALA A 23 -12.68 0.08 11.86
C ALA A 23 -12.75 -1.18 10.98
N MET A 24 -11.86 -2.16 11.19
CA MET A 24 -11.87 -3.43 10.48
C MET A 24 -13.14 -4.22 10.70
N ARG A 25 -13.69 -4.23 11.93
CA ARG A 25 -14.99 -4.88 12.22
C ARG A 25 -16.13 -4.24 11.43
N HIS A 26 -16.16 -2.91 11.34
CA HIS A 26 -17.16 -2.22 10.53
C HIS A 26 -17.01 -2.51 9.03
N LEU A 27 -15.78 -2.53 8.52
CA LEU A 27 -15.48 -2.88 7.13
C LEU A 27 -15.91 -4.31 6.80
N PHE A 28 -15.68 -5.25 7.72
CA PHE A 28 -16.12 -6.63 7.59
C PHE A 28 -17.64 -6.75 7.47
N ILE A 29 -18.39 -6.06 8.35
CA ILE A 29 -19.87 -6.07 8.32
C ILE A 29 -20.38 -5.41 7.01
N ARG A 30 -19.71 -4.36 6.54
CA ARG A 30 -20.09 -3.63 5.33
C ARG A 30 -19.76 -4.40 4.04
N GLY A 31 -18.75 -5.27 4.06
CA GLY A 31 -18.29 -6.04 2.90
C GLY A 31 -17.60 -5.20 1.82
N SER A 32 -17.18 -3.96 2.12
CA SER A 32 -16.45 -3.12 1.16
C SER A 32 -15.49 -2.15 1.86
N TYR A 33 -14.36 -1.90 1.22
CA TYR A 33 -13.31 -0.99 1.67
C TYR A 33 -12.95 0.00 0.56
N LYS A 34 -12.90 1.29 0.92
CA LYS A 34 -12.41 2.36 0.06
C LYS A 34 -11.39 3.17 0.89
N PRO A 35 -10.10 3.15 0.54
CA PRO A 35 -9.04 3.82 1.32
C PRO A 35 -9.33 5.31 1.55
N MET A 36 -9.83 6.01 0.52
CA MET A 36 -10.19 7.43 0.58
C MET A 36 -11.61 7.70 1.12
N GLY A 37 -12.35 6.67 1.54
CA GLY A 37 -13.64 6.83 2.19
C GLY A 37 -13.50 7.05 3.70
N VAL A 38 -14.59 7.46 4.37
CA VAL A 38 -14.60 7.76 5.82
C VAL A 38 -14.00 6.63 6.67
N SER A 39 -14.39 5.37 6.41
CA SER A 39 -13.86 4.21 7.13
C SER A 39 -12.42 3.88 6.78
N GLY A 40 -11.98 4.20 5.55
CA GLY A 40 -10.60 4.01 5.12
C GLY A 40 -9.66 5.03 5.75
N GLU A 41 -10.10 6.28 5.84
CA GLU A 41 -9.38 7.37 6.49
C GLU A 41 -9.09 7.06 7.97
N ALA A 42 -10.09 6.50 8.69
CA ALA A 42 -9.91 6.07 10.07
C ALA A 42 -8.84 4.97 10.21
N LEU A 43 -8.81 4.01 9.29
CA LEU A 43 -7.83 2.93 9.27
C LEU A 43 -6.43 3.45 8.93
N ARG A 44 -6.31 4.30 7.91
CA ARG A 44 -5.06 4.95 7.48
C ARG A 44 -4.41 5.74 8.62
N LYS A 45 -5.16 6.66 9.23
CA LYS A 45 -4.67 7.48 10.35
C LYS A 45 -4.27 6.65 11.55
N SER A 46 -5.04 5.60 11.86
CA SER A 46 -4.71 4.72 12.98
C SER A 46 -3.48 3.88 12.69
N LEU A 47 -3.26 3.44 11.45
CA LEU A 47 -2.04 2.74 11.06
C LEU A 47 -0.79 3.64 11.15
N ILE A 48 -0.88 4.89 10.68
CA ILE A 48 0.17 5.90 10.85
C ILE A 48 0.45 6.15 12.34
N THR A 49 -0.60 6.36 13.14
CA THR A 49 -0.44 6.56 14.59
C THR A 49 0.23 5.36 15.24
N LEU A 50 -0.17 4.15 14.87
CA LEU A 50 0.43 2.91 15.39
C LEU A 50 1.91 2.82 15.02
N SER A 51 2.30 3.31 13.84
CA SER A 51 3.65 3.24 13.26
C SER A 51 4.33 1.90 13.57
N PRO A 52 3.78 0.77 13.07
CA PRO A 52 4.35 -0.55 13.34
C PRO A 52 5.82 -0.59 12.93
N GLU A 53 6.66 -1.31 13.68
CA GLU A 53 8.09 -1.44 13.42
C GLU A 53 8.40 -1.92 11.99
N ILE A 54 7.58 -2.83 11.47
CA ILE A 54 7.70 -3.37 10.09
C ILE A 54 7.43 -2.32 9.00
N TYR A 55 6.86 -1.17 9.35
CA TYR A 55 6.53 -0.06 8.46
C TYR A 55 7.27 1.21 8.93
N GLY A 56 8.58 1.07 9.17
CA GLY A 56 9.48 2.07 9.76
C GLY A 56 9.08 3.54 9.59
N SER A 57 9.20 4.09 8.37
CA SER A 57 8.94 5.50 8.05
C SER A 57 7.48 5.80 7.64
N ILE A 58 6.51 4.94 7.97
CA ILE A 58 5.10 5.17 7.60
C ILE A 58 4.56 6.53 8.09
N ALA A 59 5.04 6.99 9.25
CA ALA A 59 4.64 8.27 9.84
C ALA A 59 5.41 9.49 9.30
N ASP A 60 6.48 9.28 8.54
CA ASP A 60 7.16 10.35 7.82
C ASP A 60 6.29 10.77 6.62
N GLU A 61 6.07 12.07 6.46
CA GLU A 61 5.23 12.57 5.39
C GLU A 61 5.94 12.49 4.03
N GLU A 62 7.25 12.69 3.98
CA GLU A 62 7.97 12.75 2.69
C GLU A 62 8.67 11.43 2.37
N LYS A 63 9.16 10.71 3.38
CA LYS A 63 9.92 9.47 3.17
C LYS A 63 9.03 8.26 2.93
N VAL A 64 9.16 7.71 1.73
CA VAL A 64 8.53 6.44 1.35
C VAL A 64 9.22 5.28 2.09
N GLU A 65 8.43 4.37 2.64
CA GLU A 65 8.91 3.20 3.37
C GLU A 65 9.19 2.02 2.43
N VAL A 66 10.41 2.00 1.86
CA VAL A 66 10.84 1.04 0.83
C VAL A 66 10.87 -0.40 1.37
N ASN A 67 11.33 -0.64 2.60
CA ASN A 67 11.37 -1.99 3.17
C ASN A 67 9.95 -2.51 3.47
N GLY A 68 9.06 -1.63 3.90
CA GLY A 68 7.64 -1.96 4.05
C GLY A 68 6.98 -2.29 2.71
N LEU A 69 7.30 -1.55 1.64
CA LEU A 69 6.81 -1.86 0.28
C LEU A 69 7.28 -3.25 -0.16
N LEU A 70 8.57 -3.56 -0.01
CA LEU A 70 9.11 -4.90 -0.28
C LEU A 70 8.38 -5.98 0.54
N TYR A 71 8.24 -5.76 1.85
CA TYR A 71 7.55 -6.68 2.75
C TYR A 71 6.12 -6.99 2.30
N VAL A 72 5.40 -5.98 1.81
CA VAL A 72 4.03 -6.11 1.33
C VAL A 72 3.97 -6.75 -0.06
N MET A 73 4.87 -6.39 -0.97
CA MET A 73 4.96 -7.00 -2.32
C MET A 73 5.18 -8.52 -2.25
N GLU A 74 5.91 -9.00 -1.25
CA GLU A 74 6.09 -10.44 -1.03
C GLU A 74 4.83 -11.16 -0.50
N ARG A 75 3.79 -10.42 -0.09
CA ARG A 75 2.58 -10.94 0.60
C ARG A 75 1.28 -10.69 -0.17
N LEU A 76 1.31 -9.82 -1.16
CA LEU A 76 0.22 -9.57 -2.09
C LEU A 76 0.52 -10.18 -3.47
N PRO A 77 -0.50 -10.49 -4.27
CA PRO A 77 -0.28 -10.98 -5.63
C PRO A 77 0.32 -9.87 -6.51
N GLN A 78 1.27 -10.24 -7.37
CA GLN A 78 1.84 -9.34 -8.36
C GLN A 78 0.76 -8.75 -9.28
N GLY A 79 0.85 -7.46 -9.59
CA GLY A 79 -0.10 -6.74 -10.44
C GLY A 79 -1.37 -6.28 -9.70
N ILE A 80 -1.44 -6.45 -8.38
CA ILE A 80 -2.59 -5.95 -7.59
C ILE A 80 -2.69 -4.43 -7.60
N GLU A 81 -1.55 -3.75 -7.71
CA GLU A 81 -1.39 -2.29 -7.78
C GLU A 81 -1.98 -1.68 -9.06
N GLU A 82 -2.13 -2.49 -10.11
CA GLU A 82 -2.77 -2.09 -11.37
C GLU A 82 -4.30 -2.30 -11.33
N CYS A 83 -4.80 -3.07 -10.36
CA CYS A 83 -6.21 -3.42 -10.27
C CYS A 83 -7.02 -2.36 -9.51
N ARG A 84 -8.12 -1.91 -10.13
CA ARG A 84 -9.10 -1.01 -9.51
C ARG A 84 -9.96 -1.70 -8.45
N TYR A 85 -10.25 -2.99 -8.63
CA TYR A 85 -11.10 -3.77 -7.75
C TYR A 85 -10.39 -5.02 -7.27
N ILE A 86 -10.34 -5.18 -5.95
CA ILE A 86 -9.80 -6.37 -5.29
C ILE A 86 -10.96 -7.08 -4.61
N ARG A 87 -11.26 -8.30 -5.06
CA ARG A 87 -12.33 -9.13 -4.52
C ARG A 87 -11.75 -10.26 -3.68
N MET A 88 -12.17 -10.32 -2.42
CA MET A 88 -11.86 -11.44 -1.56
C MET A 88 -12.98 -12.47 -1.69
N VAL A 89 -12.65 -13.69 -2.12
CA VAL A 89 -13.62 -14.73 -2.48
C VAL A 89 -13.39 -15.99 -1.68
N SER A 90 -14.44 -16.79 -1.47
CA SER A 90 -14.31 -18.16 -0.97
C SER A 90 -13.65 -19.04 -2.04
N ARG A 91 -13.11 -20.18 -1.61
CA ARG A 91 -12.58 -21.21 -2.50
C ARG A 91 -13.74 -21.97 -3.18
N GLU A 92 -14.39 -21.32 -4.12
CA GLU A 92 -15.56 -21.83 -4.85
C GLU A 92 -15.24 -22.01 -6.33
N GLY A 93 -14.44 -23.03 -6.67
CA GLY A 93 -14.34 -23.55 -8.04
C GLY A 93 -13.51 -22.74 -9.03
N LEU A 94 -12.91 -21.61 -8.64
CA LEU A 94 -11.97 -20.86 -9.47
C LEU A 94 -10.72 -21.66 -9.84
N ASP A 95 -10.39 -22.67 -9.04
CA ASP A 95 -9.37 -23.67 -9.33
C ASP A 95 -9.68 -24.53 -10.56
N ASN A 96 -10.94 -24.59 -10.99
CA ASN A 96 -11.36 -25.25 -12.24
C ASN A 96 -11.43 -24.29 -13.44
N SER A 97 -11.10 -23.01 -13.25
CA SER A 97 -11.10 -22.02 -14.33
C SER A 97 -9.82 -22.09 -15.15
N HIS A 98 -9.81 -21.41 -16.30
CA HIS A 98 -8.60 -21.21 -17.12
C HIS A 98 -7.75 -20.02 -16.65
N PHE A 99 -8.10 -19.37 -15.53
CA PHE A 99 -7.31 -18.25 -15.02
C PHE A 99 -5.95 -18.73 -14.51
N LYS A 100 -4.90 -17.96 -14.83
CA LYS A 100 -3.56 -18.21 -14.29
C LYS A 100 -3.55 -17.93 -12.79
N VAL A 101 -3.14 -18.91 -12.00
CA VAL A 101 -2.94 -18.74 -10.56
C VAL A 101 -1.72 -17.85 -10.31
N ILE A 102 -1.91 -16.83 -9.48
CA ILE A 102 -0.86 -15.96 -8.95
C ILE A 102 -0.77 -16.23 -7.45
N THR A 103 0.39 -16.66 -6.96
CA THR A 103 0.60 -16.96 -5.54
C THR A 103 1.66 -16.02 -4.95
N PRO A 104 1.34 -15.26 -3.88
CA PRO A 104 2.33 -14.41 -3.22
C PRO A 104 3.48 -15.22 -2.61
N PRO A 105 4.75 -14.77 -2.71
CA PRO A 105 5.92 -15.52 -2.26
C PRO A 105 5.89 -15.94 -0.78
N LYS A 106 5.42 -15.06 0.12
CA LYS A 106 5.43 -15.27 1.58
C LYS A 106 4.04 -15.43 2.19
N ARG A 107 3.00 -15.53 1.37
CA ARG A 107 1.61 -15.80 1.78
C ARG A 107 0.94 -16.71 0.76
N VAL A 108 0.93 -18.01 1.06
CA VAL A 108 0.35 -19.02 0.18
C VAL A 108 -1.18 -18.91 0.20
N ARG A 109 -1.72 -18.30 -0.85
CA ARG A 109 -3.14 -18.23 -1.22
C ARG A 109 -3.23 -18.08 -2.73
N ASN A 110 -4.27 -18.63 -3.34
CA ASN A 110 -4.48 -18.46 -4.77
C ASN A 110 -5.07 -17.08 -5.03
N CYS A 111 -4.52 -16.39 -6.01
CA CYS A 111 -5.07 -15.16 -6.54
C CYS A 111 -5.22 -15.30 -8.05
N TYR A 112 -6.15 -14.55 -8.63
CA TYR A 112 -6.44 -14.59 -10.06
C TYR A 112 -6.65 -13.17 -10.55
N ARG A 113 -5.91 -12.79 -11.59
CA ARG A 113 -6.24 -11.59 -12.36
C ARG A 113 -7.32 -11.96 -13.37
N VAL A 114 -8.52 -11.41 -13.19
CA VAL A 114 -9.69 -11.74 -14.01
C VAL A 114 -9.71 -10.90 -15.28
N ASP A 115 -9.33 -9.63 -15.17
CA ASP A 115 -9.16 -8.67 -16.26
C ASP A 115 -8.14 -7.59 -15.84
N ASP A 116 -8.01 -6.53 -16.63
CA ASP A 116 -7.06 -5.44 -16.36
C ASP A 116 -7.37 -4.70 -15.05
N GLU A 117 -8.63 -4.69 -14.61
CA GLU A 117 -9.10 -3.93 -13.45
C GLU A 117 -9.34 -4.79 -12.19
N GLN A 118 -9.48 -6.11 -12.31
CA GLN A 118 -9.98 -6.97 -11.24
C GLN A 118 -8.99 -8.05 -10.80
N MET A 119 -8.65 -8.02 -9.50
CA MET A 119 -7.90 -9.07 -8.81
C MET A 119 -8.82 -9.83 -7.85
N PHE A 120 -8.85 -11.15 -7.95
CA PHE A 120 -9.55 -12.04 -7.02
C PHE A 120 -8.53 -12.69 -6.09
N ILE A 121 -8.81 -12.73 -4.79
CA ILE A 121 -7.95 -13.34 -3.76
C ILE A 121 -8.79 -14.37 -3.02
N GLU A 122 -8.40 -15.65 -3.14
CA GLU A 122 -9.05 -16.73 -2.38
C GLU A 122 -8.66 -16.64 -0.90
N MET A 123 -9.69 -16.55 -0.06
CA MET A 123 -9.54 -16.56 1.37
C MET A 123 -9.45 -17.99 1.91
N THR A 124 -8.49 -18.23 2.80
CA THR A 124 -8.25 -19.53 3.43
C THR A 124 -8.47 -19.50 4.94
N ARG A 125 -8.28 -18.35 5.60
CA ARG A 125 -8.35 -18.18 7.06
C ARG A 125 -9.41 -17.17 7.51
N GLY A 126 -10.38 -16.87 6.64
CA GLY A 126 -11.48 -15.97 6.98
C GLY A 126 -11.00 -14.58 7.40
N ARG A 127 -11.38 -14.15 8.60
CA ARG A 127 -11.10 -12.78 9.10
C ARG A 127 -9.61 -12.43 9.14
N SER A 128 -8.74 -13.38 9.43
CA SER A 128 -7.29 -13.11 9.49
C SER A 128 -6.73 -12.68 8.15
N ASP A 129 -7.18 -13.29 7.05
CA ASP A 129 -6.75 -12.90 5.70
C ASP A 129 -7.26 -11.50 5.34
N ILE A 130 -8.49 -11.17 5.74
CA ILE A 130 -9.06 -9.83 5.53
C ILE A 130 -8.21 -8.78 6.26
N TYR A 131 -7.87 -9.03 7.52
CA TYR A 131 -7.08 -8.07 8.30
C TYR A 131 -5.68 -7.86 7.71
N ASP A 132 -5.01 -8.93 7.29
CA ASP A 132 -3.71 -8.90 6.60
C ASP A 132 -3.79 -8.08 5.30
N ILE A 133 -4.73 -8.43 4.42
CA ILE A 133 -4.92 -7.76 3.12
C ILE A 133 -5.28 -6.29 3.32
N LEU A 134 -6.25 -5.97 4.18
CA LEU A 134 -6.65 -4.58 4.41
C LEU A 134 -5.51 -3.75 5.01
N THR A 135 -4.70 -4.32 5.90
CA THR A 135 -3.54 -3.61 6.46
C THR A 135 -2.52 -3.32 5.37
N HIS A 136 -2.20 -4.30 4.55
CA HIS A 136 -1.23 -4.16 3.45
C HIS A 136 -1.69 -3.18 2.38
N LEU A 137 -2.97 -3.23 1.98
CA LEU A 137 -3.53 -2.25 1.06
C LEU A 137 -3.53 -0.85 1.68
N THR A 138 -3.95 -0.71 2.94
CA THR A 138 -3.90 0.58 3.66
C THR A 138 -2.49 1.15 3.67
N PHE A 139 -1.48 0.32 3.92
CA PHE A 139 -0.07 0.70 3.88
C PHE A 139 0.33 1.15 2.47
N ILE A 140 0.08 0.36 1.43
CA ILE A 140 0.40 0.74 0.03
C ILE A 140 -0.26 2.08 -0.32
N TYR A 141 -1.52 2.30 0.05
CA TYR A 141 -2.20 3.55 -0.22
C TYR A 141 -1.59 4.75 0.52
N ASN A 142 -1.09 4.55 1.74
CA ASN A 142 -0.35 5.61 2.44
C ASN A 142 0.94 5.96 1.69
N GLU A 143 1.72 4.95 1.28
CA GLU A 143 2.99 5.17 0.56
C GLU A 143 2.76 5.73 -0.86
N ALA A 144 1.73 5.28 -1.57
CA ALA A 144 1.34 5.81 -2.87
C ALA A 144 0.95 7.29 -2.78
N GLU A 145 0.32 7.73 -1.68
CA GLU A 145 0.00 9.13 -1.46
C GLU A 145 1.26 9.99 -1.22
N LYS A 146 2.29 9.43 -0.57
CA LYS A 146 3.60 10.10 -0.44
C LYS A 146 4.26 10.26 -1.80
N ILE A 147 4.35 9.17 -2.58
CA ILE A 147 4.88 9.19 -3.94
C ILE A 147 4.14 10.23 -4.77
N ARG A 148 2.80 10.23 -4.74
CA ARG A 148 1.97 11.20 -5.45
C ARG A 148 2.30 12.64 -5.02
N ARG A 149 2.38 12.92 -3.73
CA ARG A 149 2.70 14.27 -3.23
C ARG A 149 4.09 14.73 -3.69
N ASN A 150 5.08 13.86 -3.55
CA ASN A 150 6.47 14.16 -3.92
C ASN A 150 6.64 14.32 -5.44
N SER A 151 5.74 13.75 -6.24
CA SER A 151 5.78 13.77 -7.71
C SER A 151 5.03 14.93 -8.33
N LEU A 152 4.33 15.76 -7.55
CA LEU A 152 3.51 16.86 -8.05
C LEU A 152 4.08 18.23 -7.65
N ASN A 153 3.93 19.20 -8.54
CA ASN A 153 4.24 20.60 -8.27
C ASN A 153 3.08 21.30 -7.52
N LEU A 154 3.24 22.57 -7.18
CA LEU A 154 2.22 23.38 -6.49
C LEU A 154 0.90 23.55 -7.28
N ARG A 155 0.91 23.27 -8.60
CA ARG A 155 -0.28 23.30 -9.47
C ARG A 155 -0.98 21.94 -9.56
N GLY A 156 -0.43 20.91 -8.92
CA GLY A 156 -0.93 19.54 -9.01
C GLY A 156 -0.57 18.82 -10.31
N GLU A 157 0.42 19.33 -11.05
CA GLU A 157 0.94 18.70 -12.28
C GLU A 157 2.20 17.89 -11.96
N PRO A 158 2.51 16.83 -12.72
CA PRO A 158 3.77 16.09 -12.55
C PRO A 158 4.98 17.01 -12.58
N ASN A 159 5.85 16.88 -11.59
CA ASN A 159 7.10 17.64 -11.53
C ASN A 159 8.14 17.10 -12.52
N GLN A 160 9.27 17.79 -12.62
CA GLN A 160 10.32 17.44 -13.58
C GLN A 160 10.93 16.06 -13.32
N ASP A 161 11.12 15.66 -12.06
CA ASP A 161 11.69 14.37 -11.71
C ASP A 161 10.76 13.22 -12.15
N TRP A 162 9.45 13.36 -11.92
CA TRP A 162 8.46 12.39 -12.40
C TRP A 162 8.45 12.28 -13.92
N GLN A 163 8.40 13.42 -14.64
CA GLN A 163 8.39 13.44 -16.10
C GLN A 163 9.65 12.79 -16.68
N LYS A 164 10.82 13.07 -16.09
CA LYS A 164 12.10 12.50 -16.53
C LYS A 164 12.19 11.01 -16.22
N LEU A 165 11.71 10.57 -15.06
CA LEU A 165 11.64 9.15 -14.74
C LEU A 165 10.67 8.42 -15.68
N GLU A 166 9.50 8.99 -15.97
CA GLU A 166 8.52 8.44 -16.91
C GLU A 166 9.10 8.32 -18.33
N GLU A 167 9.78 9.35 -18.84
CA GLU A 167 10.49 9.30 -20.13
C GLU A 167 11.54 8.18 -20.17
N LEU A 168 12.25 7.94 -19.07
CA LEU A 168 13.27 6.88 -18.97
C LEU A 168 12.65 5.48 -18.92
N VAL A 169 11.54 5.32 -18.20
CA VAL A 169 10.88 4.02 -18.01
C VAL A 169 10.05 3.61 -19.23
N LEU A 170 9.37 4.58 -19.87
CA LEU A 170 8.51 4.33 -21.04
C LEU A 170 9.24 4.51 -22.39
N GLY A 171 10.44 5.09 -22.38
CA GLY A 171 11.23 5.30 -23.59
C GLY A 171 11.68 3.99 -24.23
N ASP A 172 11.98 4.04 -25.54
CA ASP A 172 12.57 2.90 -26.25
C ASP A 172 13.92 2.54 -25.62
N GLY A 173 14.06 1.28 -25.15
CA GLY A 173 15.28 0.71 -24.56
C GLY A 173 16.51 0.66 -25.49
N SER A 174 16.46 1.36 -26.63
CA SER A 174 17.60 1.67 -27.50
C SER A 174 18.58 2.67 -26.88
N LYS A 175 18.12 3.51 -25.93
CA LYS A 175 19.01 4.27 -25.05
C LYS A 175 19.26 3.41 -23.82
N LYS A 176 20.54 3.08 -23.55
CA LYS A 176 20.92 2.60 -22.22
C LYS A 176 20.38 3.60 -21.21
N ILE A 177 19.42 3.18 -20.40
CA ILE A 177 19.05 3.90 -19.19
C ILE A 177 20.36 4.08 -18.43
N LYS A 178 20.70 5.34 -18.13
CA LYS A 178 21.78 5.60 -17.19
C LYS A 178 21.17 5.37 -15.82
N ASP A 179 21.36 4.18 -15.26
CA ASP A 179 20.79 3.78 -13.98
C ASP A 179 20.96 4.88 -12.91
N GLU A 180 22.11 5.55 -12.90
CA GLU A 180 22.41 6.71 -12.03
C GLU A 180 21.38 7.86 -12.15
N GLN A 181 20.92 8.20 -13.35
CA GLN A 181 19.93 9.26 -13.55
C GLN A 181 18.55 8.83 -13.03
N ALA A 182 18.17 7.58 -13.31
CA ALA A 182 16.91 7.03 -12.81
C ALA A 182 16.90 6.99 -11.27
N TYR A 183 18.01 6.57 -10.65
CA TYR A 183 18.15 6.57 -9.20
C TYR A 183 18.10 7.98 -8.60
N ALA A 184 18.70 9.00 -9.24
CA ALA A 184 18.61 10.37 -8.75
C ALA A 184 17.17 10.94 -8.79
N TYR A 185 16.41 10.65 -9.84
CA TYR A 185 15.00 11.05 -9.90
C TYR A 185 14.15 10.26 -8.90
N LEU A 186 14.40 8.96 -8.77
CA LEU A 186 13.69 8.09 -7.84
C LEU A 186 13.96 8.48 -6.38
N SER A 187 15.19 8.83 -6.02
CA SER A 187 15.54 9.24 -4.66
C SER A 187 14.75 10.50 -4.24
N SER A 188 14.61 11.47 -5.15
CA SER A 188 13.77 12.66 -4.98
C SER A 188 12.29 12.28 -4.78
N ILE A 189 11.73 11.45 -5.66
CA ILE A 189 10.33 10.99 -5.59
C ILE A 189 10.04 10.21 -4.31
N LEU A 190 10.98 9.39 -3.85
CA LEU A 190 10.84 8.57 -2.64
C LEU A 190 11.14 9.36 -1.35
N GLY A 191 11.66 10.59 -1.44
CA GLY A 191 12.15 11.34 -0.29
C GLY A 191 13.35 10.66 0.40
N ARG A 192 14.09 9.84 -0.33
CA ARG A 192 15.23 9.04 0.17
C ARG A 192 16.54 9.59 -0.38
N THR A 193 17.63 9.22 0.28
CA THR A 193 18.96 9.51 -0.27
C THR A 193 19.27 8.60 -1.45
N TYR A 194 20.25 8.96 -2.27
CA TYR A 194 20.67 8.13 -3.42
C TYR A 194 21.26 6.77 -2.99
N ASP A 195 21.85 6.70 -1.79
CA ASP A 195 22.48 5.49 -1.26
C ASP A 195 21.47 4.49 -0.64
N GLU A 196 20.24 4.95 -0.36
CA GLU A 196 19.13 4.14 0.20
C GLU A 196 18.26 3.52 -0.90
#